data_AF-A0A2N5ZIB4-F1
#
_entry.id   AF-A0A2N5ZIB4-F1
#
_cell.length_a   1.000
_cell.length_b   1.000
_cell.length_c   1.000
_cell.angle_alpha   90.00
_cell.angle_beta   90.00
_cell.angle_gamma   90.00
#
_symmetry.space_group_name_H-M   'P 1'
#
loop_
_entity.id
_entity.type
_entity.pdbx_description
1 polymer ?
#
loop_
_entity_poly.entity_id
_entity_poly.type
_entity_poly.pdbx_seq_one_letter_code
_entity_poly.pdbx_strand_id
1 'polypeptide(L)'
;MKKLNLILILTVLFQLSWAQNSVNLEQWKISNPQKINMPVFADVKNIDGDTFKNSDMLTSTIVNLSDNNLVWTEVMVGSDSVLLSQNSENNLVLLESYLSVNQWTKGKLKLTLNALYEVYLDNELIKTKKISDFNSIIIE
;
A
#
# COMPACT_ATOMS: atom_id res chain seq x y z
N MET A 1 35.55 32.09 25.24
CA MET A 1 34.57 31.06 25.62
C MET A 1 33.34 31.00 24.69
N LYS A 2 32.75 32.13 24.26
CA LYS A 2 31.56 32.13 23.36
C LYS A 2 31.76 31.34 22.05
N LYS A 3 32.94 31.42 21.42
CA LYS A 3 33.26 30.67 20.19
C LYS A 3 33.37 29.16 20.41
N LEU A 4 33.86 28.73 21.58
CA LEU A 4 33.98 27.31 21.94
C LEU A 4 32.60 26.69 22.19
N ASN A 5 31.71 27.42 22.88
CA ASN A 5 30.33 26.97 23.10
C ASN A 5 29.54 26.86 21.79
N LEU A 6 29.77 27.77 20.83
CA LEU A 6 29.14 27.70 19.52
C LEU A 6 29.59 26.45 18.74
N ILE A 7 30.89 26.14 18.78
CA ILE A 7 31.45 24.94 18.12
C ILE A 7 30.87 23.66 18.74
N LEU A 8 30.72 23.62 20.07
CA LEU A 8 30.16 22.47 20.78
C LEU A 8 28.68 22.24 20.44
N ILE A 9 27.89 23.31 20.33
CA ILE A 9 26.49 23.23 19.90
C ILE A 9 26.41 22.74 18.45
N LEU A 10 27.29 23.24 17.58
CA LEU A 10 27.29 22.85 16.16
C LEU A 10 27.66 21.37 15.97
N THR A 11 28.60 20.84 16.75
CA THR A 11 28.98 19.42 16.69
C THR A 11 27.89 18.49 17.22
N VAL A 12 27.15 18.88 18.27
CA VAL A 12 26.00 18.10 18.76
C VAL A 12 24.87 18.10 17.74
N LEU A 13 24.58 19.24 17.10
CA LEU A 13 23.56 19.32 16.04
C LEU A 13 23.96 18.50 14.79
N PHE A 14 25.25 18.41 14.47
CA PHE A 14 25.73 17.61 13.33
C PHE A 14 25.50 16.11 13.50
N GLN A 15 25.43 15.61 14.75
CA GLN A 15 25.12 14.20 15.02
C GLN A 15 23.64 13.87 14.83
N LEU A 16 22.74 14.86 14.87
CA LEU A 16 21.32 14.66 14.61
C LEU A 16 21.01 14.48 13.11
N SER A 17 21.92 14.88 12.22
CA SER A 17 21.75 14.82 10.76
C SER A 17 21.85 13.40 10.18
N TRP A 18 22.40 12.43 10.92
CA TRP A 18 22.71 11.08 10.43
C TRP A 18 21.59 10.05 10.66
N ALA A 19 20.40 10.48 11.08
CA ALA A 19 19.29 9.59 11.43
C ALA A 19 18.28 9.34 10.29
N GLN A 20 18.64 9.61 9.04
CA GLN A 20 17.75 9.46 7.89
C GLN A 20 18.04 8.15 7.13
N ASN A 21 17.82 7.01 7.79
CA ASN A 21 17.94 5.71 7.14
C ASN A 21 16.68 5.42 6.31
N SER A 22 16.82 5.25 5.00
CA SER A 22 15.77 4.68 4.18
C SER A 22 15.68 3.19 4.49
N VAL A 23 14.54 2.74 5.02
CA VAL A 23 14.27 1.30 5.18
C VAL A 23 13.59 0.81 3.91
N ASN A 24 14.24 -0.10 3.19
CA ASN A 24 13.60 -0.77 2.06
C ASN A 24 12.62 -1.81 2.60
N LEU A 25 11.37 -1.69 2.18
CA LEU A 25 10.34 -2.66 2.49
C LEU A 25 10.35 -3.75 1.40
N GLU A 26 11.32 -4.66 1.50
CA GLU A 26 11.60 -5.65 0.44
C GLU A 26 10.76 -6.92 0.59
N GLN A 27 10.37 -7.28 1.82
CA GLN A 27 9.63 -8.50 2.08
C GLN A 27 8.12 -8.24 2.03
N TRP A 28 7.44 -8.91 1.10
CA TRP A 28 6.00 -8.83 0.94
C TRP A 28 5.39 -10.22 0.95
N LYS A 29 4.23 -10.34 1.59
CA LYS A 29 3.33 -11.47 1.43
C LYS A 29 2.31 -11.12 0.37
N ILE A 30 2.15 -12.01 -0.59
CA ILE A 30 1.19 -11.84 -1.69
C ILE A 30 0.23 -13.01 -1.63
N SER A 31 -1.07 -12.73 -1.60
CA SER A 31 -2.09 -13.78 -1.65
C SER A 31 -2.22 -14.36 -3.07
N ASN A 32 -2.73 -15.58 -3.16
CA ASN A 32 -3.34 -16.04 -4.40
C ASN A 32 -4.51 -15.12 -4.81
N PRO A 33 -4.77 -14.94 -6.12
CA PRO A 33 -5.90 -14.16 -6.59
C PRO A 33 -7.23 -14.74 -6.09
N GLN A 34 -8.05 -13.89 -5.49
CA GLN A 34 -9.39 -14.22 -5.04
C GLN A 34 -10.40 -13.67 -6.04
N LYS A 35 -11.23 -14.55 -6.59
CA LYS A 35 -12.25 -14.13 -7.55
C LYS A 35 -13.35 -13.36 -6.83
N ILE A 36 -13.63 -12.16 -7.32
CA ILE A 36 -14.73 -11.33 -6.86
C ILE A 36 -15.83 -11.31 -7.92
N ASN A 37 -17.08 -11.37 -7.49
CA ASN A 37 -18.23 -11.38 -8.39
C ASN A 37 -18.84 -9.98 -8.44
N MET A 38 -19.22 -9.57 -9.65
CA MET A 38 -20.03 -8.37 -9.82
C MET A 38 -21.37 -8.52 -9.09
N PRO A 39 -21.91 -7.43 -8.51
CA PRO A 39 -23.27 -7.44 -7.99
C PRO A 39 -24.28 -7.87 -9.06
N VAL A 40 -25.33 -8.58 -8.64
CA VAL A 40 -26.39 -9.11 -9.54
C VAL A 40 -27.04 -8.02 -10.40
N PHE A 41 -27.06 -6.78 -9.90
CA PHE A 41 -27.65 -5.62 -10.56
C PHE A 41 -26.61 -4.60 -11.04
N ALA A 42 -25.37 -5.03 -11.33
CA ALA A 42 -24.31 -4.12 -11.75
C ALA A 42 -24.67 -3.28 -13.00
N ASP A 43 -25.39 -3.90 -13.94
CA ASP A 43 -25.83 -3.27 -15.19
C ASP A 43 -27.14 -2.48 -15.04
N VAL A 44 -27.79 -2.53 -13.87
CA VAL A 44 -29.05 -1.82 -13.62
C VAL A 44 -28.74 -0.40 -13.17
N LYS A 45 -29.39 0.56 -13.80
CA LYS A 45 -29.27 1.98 -13.43
C LYS A 45 -29.96 2.26 -12.10
N ASN A 46 -29.32 3.05 -11.25
CA ASN A 46 -29.91 3.60 -10.03
C ASN A 46 -30.93 4.73 -10.37
N ILE A 47 -31.51 5.35 -9.33
CA ILE A 47 -32.46 6.47 -9.48
C ILE A 47 -31.86 7.68 -10.20
N ASP A 48 -30.54 7.82 -10.18
CA ASP A 48 -29.77 8.90 -10.80
C ASP A 48 -29.33 8.55 -12.24
N GLY A 49 -29.60 7.32 -12.70
CA GLY A 49 -29.25 6.85 -14.04
C GLY A 49 -27.85 6.23 -14.16
N ASP A 50 -27.11 6.10 -13.05
CA ASP A 50 -25.76 5.54 -13.00
C ASP A 50 -25.78 4.00 -12.81
N THR A 51 -24.87 3.31 -13.47
CA THR A 51 -24.61 1.87 -13.26
C THR A 51 -23.50 1.66 -12.22
N PHE A 52 -23.38 0.43 -11.72
CA PHE A 52 -22.30 0.08 -10.79
C PHE A 52 -20.93 0.22 -11.46
N LYS A 53 -19.98 0.86 -10.78
CA LYS A 53 -18.62 1.08 -11.31
C LYS A 53 -17.66 0.05 -10.73
N ASN A 54 -16.67 -0.36 -11.53
CA ASN A 54 -15.60 -1.25 -11.05
C ASN A 54 -14.84 -0.67 -9.85
N SER A 55 -14.75 0.66 -9.74
CA SER A 55 -14.16 1.34 -8.56
C SER A 55 -14.92 1.10 -7.27
N ASP A 56 -16.23 0.86 -7.36
CA ASP A 56 -17.10 0.65 -6.20
C ASP A 56 -17.07 -0.82 -5.77
N MET A 57 -16.65 -1.72 -6.66
CA MET A 57 -16.42 -3.13 -6.37
C MET A 57 -15.35 -3.31 -5.29
N LEU A 58 -14.27 -2.53 -5.34
CA LEU A 58 -13.19 -2.62 -4.36
C LEU A 58 -13.69 -2.26 -2.95
N THR A 59 -14.40 -1.14 -2.82
CA THR A 59 -14.94 -0.66 -1.54
C THR A 59 -16.07 -1.51 -0.98
N SER A 60 -16.81 -2.23 -1.84
CA SER A 60 -17.96 -3.05 -1.43
C SER A 60 -17.60 -4.52 -1.17
N THR A 61 -16.39 -4.94 -1.56
CA THR A 61 -15.93 -6.31 -1.33
C THR A 61 -15.49 -6.48 0.11
N ILE A 62 -16.20 -7.32 0.86
CA ILE A 62 -15.75 -7.75 2.19
C ILE A 62 -14.80 -8.94 2.01
N VAL A 63 -13.53 -8.72 2.32
CA VAL A 63 -12.52 -9.79 2.28
C VAL A 63 -12.33 -10.32 3.68
N ASN A 64 -12.56 -11.62 3.87
CA ASN A 64 -12.18 -12.27 5.12
C ASN A 64 -10.70 -12.65 5.05
N LEU A 65 -9.84 -11.86 5.69
CA LEU A 65 -8.39 -12.11 5.78
C LEU A 65 -8.05 -13.44 6.49
N SER A 66 -9.00 -14.00 7.24
CA SER A 66 -8.87 -15.30 7.92
C SER A 66 -9.49 -16.46 7.13
N ASP A 67 -9.85 -16.25 5.86
CA ASP A 67 -10.35 -17.33 5.02
C ASP A 67 -9.23 -18.35 4.75
N ASN A 68 -9.54 -19.63 4.96
CA ASN A 68 -8.62 -20.75 4.71
C ASN A 68 -8.24 -20.88 3.22
N ASN A 69 -8.97 -20.23 2.32
CA ASN A 69 -8.67 -20.19 0.88
C ASN A 69 -7.56 -19.18 0.50
N LEU A 70 -7.13 -18.32 1.44
CA LEU A 70 -6.02 -17.40 1.26
C LEU A 70 -4.70 -18.14 1.45
N VAL A 71 -4.00 -18.34 0.33
CA VAL A 71 -2.66 -18.90 0.30
C VAL A 71 -1.67 -17.76 0.12
N TRP A 72 -0.76 -17.62 1.08
CA TRP A 72 0.24 -16.56 1.10
C TRP A 72 1.58 -17.06 0.56
N THR A 73 2.17 -16.29 -0.35
CA THR A 73 3.55 -16.48 -0.82
C THR A 73 4.41 -15.31 -0.38
N GLU A 74 5.56 -15.59 0.23
CA GLU A 74 6.56 -14.57 0.53
C GLU A 74 7.39 -14.27 -0.71
N VAL A 75 7.49 -12.99 -1.06
CA VAL A 75 8.23 -12.47 -2.20
C VAL A 75 9.18 -11.39 -1.72
N MET A 76 10.44 -11.51 -2.14
CA MET A 76 11.44 -10.46 -1.99
C MET A 76 11.38 -9.56 -3.21
N VAL A 77 10.95 -8.32 -3.01
CA VAL A 77 10.91 -7.27 -4.02
C VAL A 77 12.30 -6.68 -4.11
N GLY A 78 12.98 -6.92 -5.24
CA GLY A 78 14.29 -6.34 -5.53
C GLY A 78 14.19 -4.86 -5.91
N SER A 79 15.20 -4.37 -6.64
CA SER A 79 15.17 -3.03 -7.25
C SER A 79 14.09 -2.86 -8.33
N ASP A 80 13.57 -3.99 -8.81
CA ASP A 80 12.67 -4.06 -9.96
C ASP A 80 11.22 -4.24 -9.52
N SER A 81 10.28 -4.10 -10.46
CA SER A 81 8.84 -4.27 -10.19
C SER A 81 8.47 -5.74 -10.00
N VAL A 82 7.50 -6.01 -9.12
CA VAL A 82 6.88 -7.35 -9.01
C VAL A 82 5.80 -7.50 -10.07
N LEU A 83 5.82 -8.63 -10.78
CA LEU A 83 4.72 -9.03 -11.65
C LEU A 83 3.70 -9.85 -10.84
N LEU A 84 2.51 -9.28 -10.69
CA LEU A 84 1.36 -10.01 -10.16
C LEU A 84 0.75 -10.83 -11.30
N SER A 85 0.79 -12.16 -11.21
CA SER A 85 0.16 -13.03 -12.21
C SER A 85 -1.36 -12.91 -12.08
N GLN A 86 -1.97 -12.11 -12.95
CA GLN A 86 -3.42 -11.99 -13.06
C GLN A 86 -3.86 -12.44 -14.45
N ASN A 87 -4.51 -13.60 -14.51
CA ASN A 87 -4.96 -14.20 -15.77
C ASN A 87 -6.46 -14.02 -16.03
N SER A 88 -7.20 -13.36 -15.13
CA SER A 88 -8.63 -13.09 -15.32
C SER A 88 -9.06 -11.77 -14.69
N GLU A 89 -10.12 -11.20 -15.26
CA GLU A 89 -10.80 -10.02 -14.72
C GLU A 89 -11.45 -10.32 -13.36
N ASN A 90 -11.74 -9.25 -12.61
CA ASN A 90 -12.42 -9.30 -11.31
C ASN A 90 -11.74 -10.26 -10.32
N ASN A 91 -10.43 -10.07 -10.16
CA ASN A 91 -9.66 -10.69 -9.11
C ASN A 91 -9.17 -9.65 -8.12
N LEU A 92 -9.15 -10.05 -6.86
CA LEU A 92 -8.52 -9.32 -5.79
C LEU A 92 -7.22 -10.03 -5.38
N VAL A 93 -6.16 -9.26 -5.23
CA VAL A 93 -4.88 -9.74 -4.69
C VAL A 93 -4.57 -8.91 -3.46
N LEU A 94 -4.20 -9.58 -2.37
CA LEU A 94 -3.79 -8.93 -1.14
C LEU A 94 -2.27 -8.90 -1.06
N LEU A 95 -1.75 -7.74 -0.67
CA LEU A 95 -0.33 -7.52 -0.45
C LEU A 95 -0.15 -7.02 0.97
N GLU A 96 0.66 -7.74 1.74
CA GLU A 96 0.95 -7.42 3.13
C GLU A 96 2.45 -7.28 3.33
N SER A 97 2.83 -6.29 4.12
CA SER A 97 4.20 -6.15 4.59
C SER A 97 4.19 -5.56 5.98
N TYR A 98 5.27 -5.79 6.72
CA TYR A 98 5.39 -5.38 8.11
C TYR A 98 6.70 -4.61 8.30
N LEU A 99 6.58 -3.45 8.94
CA LEU A 99 7.71 -2.61 9.30
C LEU A 99 7.69 -2.37 10.82
N SER A 100 8.75 -2.80 11.50
CA SER A 100 8.98 -2.49 12.91
C SER A 100 10.07 -1.43 13.04
N VAL A 101 9.80 -0.37 13.79
CA VAL A 101 10.75 0.70 14.06
C VAL A 101 10.97 0.84 15.57
N ASN A 102 12.23 1.01 15.98
CA ASN A 102 12.61 1.12 17.40
C ASN A 102 12.43 2.55 17.96
N GLN A 103 12.01 3.50 17.11
CA GLN A 103 11.91 4.92 17.44
C GLN A 103 10.79 5.57 16.62
N TRP A 104 10.26 6.70 17.10
CA TRP A 104 9.30 7.52 16.35
C TRP A 104 9.87 7.87 14.98
N THR A 105 9.19 7.43 13.93
CA THR A 105 9.65 7.52 12.55
C THR A 105 8.58 8.18 11.70
N LYS A 106 8.97 9.16 10.90
CA LYS A 106 8.15 9.67 9.79
C LYS A 106 8.61 8.98 8.52
N GLY A 107 7.72 8.24 7.87
CA GLY A 107 7.99 7.51 6.64
C GLY A 107 7.37 8.17 5.42
N LYS A 108 7.76 7.70 4.23
CA LYS A 108 6.97 7.89 3.01
C LYS A 108 6.95 6.58 2.24
N LEU A 109 5.78 6.08 1.89
CA LEU A 109 5.62 4.91 1.03
C LEU A 109 5.24 5.38 -0.37
N LYS A 110 6.04 5.00 -1.37
CA LYS A 110 5.75 5.24 -2.79
C LYS A 110 5.29 3.94 -3.43
N LEU A 111 4.02 3.88 -3.80
CA LEU A 111 3.42 2.70 -4.43
C LEU A 111 3.06 2.99 -5.89
N THR A 112 3.50 2.13 -6.80
CA THR A 112 3.18 2.22 -8.24
C THR A 112 2.58 0.91 -8.69
N LEU A 113 1.29 0.92 -9.00
CA LEU A 113 0.53 -0.25 -9.42
C LEU A 113 -0.46 0.17 -10.50
N ASN A 114 -0.49 -0.57 -11.61
CA ASN A 114 -1.52 -0.48 -12.64
C ASN A 114 -2.72 -1.36 -12.26
N ALA A 115 -3.38 -0.98 -11.17
CA ALA A 115 -4.57 -1.62 -10.65
C ALA A 115 -5.37 -0.60 -9.82
N LEU A 116 -6.66 -0.91 -9.58
CA LEU A 116 -7.41 -0.29 -8.51
C LEU A 116 -6.96 -0.90 -7.19
N TYR A 117 -6.70 -0.08 -6.17
CA TYR A 117 -6.23 -0.60 -4.88
C TYR A 117 -6.59 0.32 -3.72
N GLU A 118 -6.62 -0.27 -2.54
CA GLU A 118 -6.73 0.40 -1.26
C GLU A 118 -5.48 0.10 -0.44
N VAL A 119 -5.04 1.09 0.34
CA VAL A 119 -3.93 0.93 1.26
C VAL A 119 -4.44 1.12 2.66
N TYR A 120 -4.13 0.13 3.48
CA TYR A 120 -4.46 0.09 4.89
C TYR A 120 -3.17 0.15 5.70
N LEU A 121 -3.17 0.91 6.78
CA LEU A 121 -2.12 0.94 7.78
C LEU A 121 -2.76 0.67 9.13
N ASP A 122 -2.27 -0.35 9.85
CA ASP A 122 -2.83 -0.77 11.14
C ASP A 122 -4.37 -0.97 11.09
N ASN A 123 -4.86 -1.57 10.00
CA ASN A 123 -6.27 -1.81 9.67
C ASN A 123 -7.11 -0.55 9.40
N GLU A 124 -6.50 0.64 9.32
CA GLU A 124 -7.18 1.87 8.94
C GLU A 124 -6.95 2.18 7.46
N LEU A 125 -8.03 2.49 6.73
CA LEU A 125 -7.95 2.90 5.33
C LEU A 125 -7.33 4.29 5.24
N ILE A 126 -6.14 4.38 4.63
CA ILE A 126 -5.42 5.64 4.46
C ILE A 126 -5.46 6.18 3.03
N LYS A 127 -5.69 5.31 2.04
CA LYS A 127 -5.69 5.71 0.63
C LYS A 127 -6.49 4.77 -0.26
N THR A 128 -7.16 5.33 -1.26
CA THR A 128 -7.85 4.57 -2.32
C THR A 128 -7.43 5.11 -3.69
N LYS A 129 -7.05 4.22 -4.60
CA LYS A 129 -6.85 4.52 -6.03
C LYS A 129 -7.97 3.88 -6.85
N LYS A 130 -8.82 4.73 -7.43
CA LYS A 130 -9.99 4.30 -8.22
C LYS A 130 -9.74 4.20 -9.73
N ILE A 131 -8.52 4.51 -10.18
CA ILE A 131 -8.13 4.52 -11.59
C ILE A 131 -6.96 3.58 -11.77
N SER A 132 -7.05 2.68 -12.75
CA SER A 132 -5.93 1.80 -13.11
C SER A 132 -4.99 2.55 -14.06
N ASP A 133 -3.85 3.00 -13.52
CA ASP A 133 -2.77 3.63 -14.30
C ASP A 133 -1.42 3.42 -13.60
N PHE A 134 -0.30 3.82 -14.23
CA PHE A 134 1.04 3.73 -13.62
C PHE A 134 1.41 4.97 -12.78
N ASN A 135 0.46 5.81 -12.40
CA ASN A 135 0.77 6.94 -11.53
C ASN A 135 1.09 6.45 -10.12
N SER A 136 2.25 6.88 -9.62
CA SER A 136 2.67 6.59 -8.25
C SER A 136 1.81 7.37 -7.27
N ILE A 137 1.43 6.70 -6.18
CA ILE A 137 0.85 7.35 -5.01
C ILE A 137 1.90 7.43 -3.92
N ILE A 138 1.99 8.59 -3.27
CA ILE A 138 2.83 8.82 -2.09
C ILE A 138 1.91 8.87 -0.88
N ILE A 139 2.27 8.09 0.13
CA ILE A 139 1.62 7.98 1.43
C ILE A 139 2.61 8.50 2.46
N GLU A 140 2.19 9.43 3.32
CA GLU A 140 3.00 10.10 4.34
C GLU A 140 2.55 9.78 5.76
#